data_AF-A0A6N7GIY0-F1
#
_entry.id   AF-A0A6N7GIY0-F1
#
_cell.length_a   1.000
_cell.length_b   1.000
_cell.length_c   1.000
_cell.angle_alpha   90.00
_cell.angle_beta   90.00
_cell.angle_gamma   90.00
#
_symmetry.space_group_name_H-M   'P 1'
#
loop_
_entity.id
_entity.type
_entity.pdbx_description
1 polymer ?
#
loop_
_entity_poly.entity_id
_entity_poly.type
_entity_poly.pdbx_seq_one_letter_code
_entity_poly.pdbx_strand_id
1 'polypeptide(L)'
;MTRARTPRPHEIDQARHDERLLRALREGGRDPAWRTRGACQDVDPETFFPAPSEPADNAMALCRTCPVLGACLAWALRAGDLHGVWGGTTARERRAMAVVWHNGQLDPLSPAAAPATRPPMPATPAPVPAARAPAALPELGAVMDRAELLRLVKAG
;
A
#
# COMPACT_ATOMS: atom_id res chain seq x y z
N MET A 1 24.82 16.11 -10.02
CA MET A 1 23.88 15.54 -9.03
C MET A 1 24.15 16.20 -7.68
N THR A 2 23.30 17.12 -7.25
CA THR A 2 23.46 17.84 -5.98
C THR A 2 23.36 16.83 -4.84
N ARG A 3 24.40 16.69 -4.01
CA ARG A 3 24.37 15.81 -2.83
C ARG A 3 23.16 16.17 -1.97
N ALA A 4 22.41 15.16 -1.54
CA ALA A 4 21.30 15.36 -0.63
C ALA A 4 21.80 16.09 0.64
N ARG A 5 21.14 17.19 0.98
CA ARG A 5 21.47 17.98 2.17
C ARG A 5 21.27 17.13 3.44
N THR A 6 22.31 17.04 4.26
CA THR A 6 22.24 16.44 5.61
C THR A 6 21.23 17.20 6.49
N PRO A 7 20.34 16.50 7.22
CA PRO A 7 19.42 17.16 8.14
C PRO A 7 20.18 17.84 9.29
N ARG A 8 19.71 19.02 9.70
CA ARG A 8 20.24 19.80 10.82
C ARG A 8 19.80 19.18 12.16
N PRO A 9 20.54 19.38 13.26
CA PRO A 9 20.18 18.83 14.56
C PRO A 9 18.75 19.13 15.04
N HIS A 10 18.26 20.36 14.86
CA HIS A 10 16.87 20.70 15.23
C HIS A 10 15.82 20.01 14.36
N GLU A 11 16.14 19.69 13.10
CA GLU A 11 15.22 18.95 12.21
C GLU A 11 15.10 17.51 12.71
N ILE A 12 16.20 16.94 13.22
CA ILE A 12 16.21 15.61 13.86
C ILE A 12 15.43 15.65 15.18
N ASP A 13 15.62 16.68 16.00
CA ASP A 13 14.89 16.84 17.27
C ASP A 13 13.36 17.00 17.05
N GLN A 14 12.96 17.83 16.08
CA GLN A 14 11.56 17.93 15.67
C GLN A 14 11.00 16.60 15.19
N ALA A 15 11.78 15.84 14.41
CA ALA A 15 11.36 14.54 13.92
C ALA A 15 11.10 13.54 15.08
N ARG A 16 11.84 13.60 16.19
CA ARG A 16 11.62 12.73 17.37
C ARG A 16 10.24 12.90 17.99
N HIS A 17 9.69 14.11 17.89
CA HIS A 17 8.39 14.47 18.48
C HIS A 17 7.27 14.51 17.42
N ASP A 18 7.55 14.13 16.17
CA ASP A 18 6.55 14.17 15.10
C ASP A 18 5.56 12.99 15.23
N GLU A 19 4.29 13.32 15.39
CA GLU A 19 3.19 12.35 15.54
C GLU A 19 3.12 11.34 14.38
N ARG A 20 3.50 11.74 13.16
CA ARG A 20 3.54 10.84 12.01
C ARG A 20 4.59 9.76 12.21
N LEU A 21 5.79 10.14 12.68
CA LEU A 21 6.86 9.19 12.98
C LEU A 21 6.47 8.26 14.14
N LEU A 22 5.90 8.80 15.22
CA LEU A 22 5.43 8.00 16.34
C LEU A 22 4.35 6.99 15.90
N ARG A 23 3.44 7.38 15.01
CA ARG A 23 2.46 6.47 14.41
C ARG A 23 3.12 5.41 13.54
N ALA A 24 4.13 5.78 12.74
CA ALA A 24 4.89 4.83 11.91
C ALA A 24 5.61 3.76 12.74
N LEU A 25 6.22 4.15 13.86
CA LEU A 25 6.85 3.21 14.79
C LEU A 25 5.84 2.23 15.39
N ARG A 26 4.61 2.68 15.67
CA ARG A 26 3.55 1.81 16.20
C ARG A 26 2.95 0.87 15.15
N GLU A 27 2.72 1.34 13.93
CA GLU A 27 1.94 0.64 12.89
C GLU A 27 2.83 -0.11 11.85
N GLY A 28 4.12 0.19 11.81
CA GLY A 28 5.08 -0.17 10.76
C GLY A 28 5.48 -1.64 10.68
N GLY A 29 4.53 -2.55 10.55
CA GLY A 29 4.80 -3.99 10.44
C GLY A 29 3.63 -4.88 10.86
N ARG A 30 2.51 -4.30 11.30
CA ARG A 30 1.36 -5.07 11.81
C ARG A 30 0.50 -5.69 10.72
N ASP A 31 0.53 -5.13 9.51
CA ASP A 31 -0.34 -5.56 8.42
C ASP A 31 0.40 -5.55 7.08
N PRO A 32 0.58 -6.71 6.42
CA PRO A 32 1.22 -6.80 5.11
C PRO A 32 0.35 -6.25 3.96
N ALA A 33 -0.98 -6.21 4.13
CA ALA A 33 -1.95 -5.78 3.13
C ALA A 33 -2.29 -4.28 3.21
N TRP A 34 -1.57 -3.50 4.02
CA TRP A 34 -1.85 -2.07 4.25
C TRP A 34 -2.02 -1.24 2.96
N ARG A 35 -1.30 -1.59 1.88
CA ARG A 35 -1.36 -0.87 0.60
C ARG A 35 -2.78 -0.86 0.00
N THR A 36 -3.55 -1.92 0.20
CA THR A 36 -4.91 -2.09 -0.33
C THR A 36 -5.95 -1.21 0.35
N ARG A 37 -5.59 -0.53 1.45
CA ARG A 37 -6.47 0.39 2.19
C ARG A 37 -5.99 1.83 2.16
N GLY A 38 -5.06 2.14 1.24
CA GLY A 38 -4.58 3.50 1.03
C GLY A 38 -5.66 4.35 0.38
N ALA A 39 -5.97 5.52 0.97
CA ALA A 39 -6.88 6.50 0.38
C ALA A 39 -6.34 7.08 -0.95
N CYS A 40 -5.04 6.90 -1.23
CA CYS A 40 -4.42 7.34 -2.48
C CYS A 40 -4.78 6.48 -3.70
N GLN A 41 -5.47 5.35 -3.53
CA GLN A 41 -5.79 4.44 -4.65
C GLN A 41 -6.76 5.05 -5.66
N ASP A 42 -7.65 5.93 -5.20
CA ASP A 42 -8.69 6.55 -6.04
C ASP A 42 -8.30 7.97 -6.50
N VAL A 43 -7.03 8.34 -6.33
CA VAL A 43 -6.50 9.67 -6.64
C VAL A 43 -5.39 9.56 -7.67
N ASP A 44 -5.29 10.54 -8.56
CA ASP A 44 -4.20 10.62 -9.54
C ASP A 44 -2.83 10.53 -8.84
N PRO A 45 -1.99 9.54 -9.19
CA PRO A 45 -0.65 9.38 -8.63
C PRO A 45 0.21 10.64 -8.70
N GLU A 46 0.09 11.45 -9.76
CA GLU A 46 0.90 12.66 -9.95
C GLU A 46 0.67 13.68 -8.81
N THR A 47 -0.50 13.65 -8.16
CA THR A 47 -0.80 14.46 -6.97
C THR A 47 0.24 14.26 -5.85
N PHE A 48 0.76 13.03 -5.71
CA PHE A 48 1.72 12.67 -4.66
C PHE A 48 3.18 12.91 -5.07
N PHE A 49 3.44 13.26 -6.32
CA PHE A 49 4.79 13.54 -6.85
C PHE A 49 4.88 14.93 -7.46
N PRO A 50 4.57 16.00 -6.69
CA PRO A 50 4.61 17.37 -7.21
C PRO A 50 6.03 17.76 -7.66
N ALA A 51 6.11 18.66 -8.63
CA ALA A 51 7.38 19.24 -9.03
C ALA A 51 8.03 20.01 -7.85
N PRO A 52 9.36 20.23 -7.84
CA PRO A 52 10.04 20.91 -6.72
C PRO A 52 9.51 22.31 -6.39
N SER A 53 8.88 22.99 -7.36
CA SER A 53 8.25 24.31 -7.22
C SER A 53 6.77 24.27 -6.86
N GLU A 54 6.15 23.09 -6.86
CA GLU A 54 4.72 22.93 -6.62
C GLU A 54 4.42 22.60 -5.16
N PRO A 55 3.32 23.14 -4.60
CA PRO A 55 2.91 22.84 -3.25
C PRO A 55 2.42 21.40 -3.14
N ALA A 56 2.83 20.72 -2.06
CA ALA A 56 2.39 19.35 -1.76
C ALA A 56 1.09 19.30 -0.94
N ASP A 57 0.42 20.43 -0.72
CA ASP A 57 -0.66 20.58 0.27
C ASP A 57 -1.85 19.64 0.01
N ASN A 58 -2.20 19.43 -1.26
CA ASN A 58 -3.28 18.51 -1.64
C ASN A 58 -2.97 17.06 -1.24
N ALA A 59 -1.77 16.57 -1.59
CA ALA A 59 -1.33 15.23 -1.19
C ALA A 59 -1.20 15.09 0.33
N MET A 60 -0.73 16.14 1.01
CA MET A 60 -0.61 16.15 2.46
C MET A 60 -1.97 16.09 3.14
N ALA A 61 -2.97 16.83 2.65
CA ALA A 61 -4.34 16.81 3.17
C ALA A 61 -4.97 15.43 3.05
N LEU A 62 -4.85 14.79 1.89
CA LEU A 62 -5.32 13.41 1.66
C LEU A 62 -4.62 12.40 2.55
N CYS A 63 -3.31 12.52 2.71
CA CYS A 63 -2.55 11.62 3.56
C CYS A 63 -2.98 11.70 5.02
N ARG A 64 -3.31 12.89 5.56
CA ARG A 64 -3.66 13.07 6.98
C ARG A 64 -4.88 12.25 7.42
N THR A 65 -5.84 12.02 6.53
CA THR A 65 -7.04 11.23 6.81
C THR A 65 -6.86 9.75 6.48
N CYS A 66 -5.72 9.36 5.89
CA CYS A 66 -5.49 8.00 5.43
C CYS A 66 -5.34 7.01 6.61
N PRO A 67 -6.07 5.88 6.62
CA PRO A 67 -6.02 4.92 7.73
C PRO A 67 -4.66 4.21 7.83
N VAL A 68 -3.88 4.17 6.75
CA VAL A 68 -2.59 3.46 6.67
C VAL A 68 -1.38 4.39 6.73
N LEU A 69 -1.55 5.62 7.25
CA LEU A 69 -0.49 6.63 7.33
C LEU A 69 0.79 6.09 7.97
N GLY A 70 0.71 5.42 9.13
CA GLY A 70 1.89 4.93 9.84
C GLY A 70 2.59 3.79 9.10
N ALA A 71 1.82 2.80 8.62
CA ALA A 71 2.38 1.70 7.82
C ALA A 71 3.06 2.21 6.54
N CYS A 72 2.45 3.20 5.87
CA CYS A 72 3.00 3.85 4.69
C CYS A 72 4.32 4.59 4.99
N LEU A 73 4.36 5.40 6.05
CA LEU A 73 5.57 6.13 6.45
C LEU A 73 6.69 5.17 6.87
N ALA A 74 6.38 4.14 7.65
CA ALA A 74 7.37 3.13 8.07
C ALA A 74 7.99 2.42 6.85
N TRP A 75 7.18 2.07 5.86
CA TRP A 75 7.68 1.52 4.61
C TRP A 75 8.58 2.52 3.87
N ALA A 76 8.18 3.79 3.80
CA ALA A 76 8.96 4.84 3.13
C ALA A 76 10.30 5.12 3.82
N LEU A 77 10.35 5.08 5.15
CA LEU A 77 11.58 5.26 5.94
C LEU A 77 12.53 4.08 5.78
N ARG A 78 12.01 2.85 5.68
CA ARG A 78 12.83 1.66 5.35
C ARG A 78 13.40 1.71 3.94
N ALA A 79 12.60 2.14 2.96
CA ALA A 79 13.02 2.20 1.56
C ALA A 79 14.14 3.21 1.34
N GLY A 80 14.14 4.33 2.09
CA GLY A 80 15.13 5.40 1.96
C GLY A 80 14.95 6.23 0.68
N ASP A 81 15.27 7.52 0.76
CA ASP A 81 15.33 8.48 -0.37
C ASP A 81 14.20 8.37 -1.42
N LEU A 82 12.96 8.20 -0.98
CA LEU A 82 11.79 8.28 -1.85
C LEU A 82 11.49 9.74 -2.22
N HIS A 83 11.16 9.99 -3.48
CA HIS A 83 10.56 11.26 -3.92
C HIS A 83 9.06 11.31 -3.61
N GLY A 84 8.48 12.50 -3.58
CA GLY A 84 7.05 12.70 -3.35
C GLY A 84 6.59 12.58 -1.89
N VAL A 85 5.28 12.56 -1.72
CA VAL A 85 4.56 12.52 -0.45
C VAL A 85 4.26 11.07 -0.07
N TRP A 86 4.72 10.66 1.11
CA TRP A 86 4.49 9.32 1.66
C TRP A 86 4.13 9.40 3.12
N GLY A 87 3.06 8.71 3.54
CA GLY A 87 2.60 8.72 4.93
C GLY A 87 2.45 10.14 5.49
N GLY A 88 2.00 11.07 4.65
CA GLY A 88 1.84 12.49 5.00
C GLY A 88 3.14 13.23 5.25
N THR A 89 4.26 12.83 4.63
CA THR A 89 5.57 13.49 4.74
C THR A 89 6.15 13.76 3.35
N THR A 90 6.91 14.84 3.22
CA THR A 90 7.74 15.14 2.06
C THR A 90 9.09 14.42 2.14
N ALA A 91 9.78 14.31 1.00
CA ALA A 91 11.14 13.77 0.96
C ALA A 91 12.11 14.50 1.91
N ARG A 92 11.94 15.83 2.09
CA ARG A 92 12.77 16.62 2.99
C ARG A 92 12.54 16.26 4.46
N GLU A 93 11.29 16.13 4.88
CA GLU A 93 10.95 15.75 6.27
C GLU A 93 11.44 14.34 6.59
N ARG A 94 11.28 13.39 5.66
CA ARG A 94 11.73 12.01 5.84
C ARG A 94 13.22 11.87 6.09
N ARG A 95 14.07 12.78 5.59
CA ARG A 95 15.52 12.70 5.84
C ARG A 95 15.86 12.82 7.32
N ALA A 96 15.22 13.74 8.04
CA ALA A 96 15.42 13.88 9.48
C ALA A 96 14.82 12.68 10.23
N MET A 97 13.62 12.26 9.83
CA MET A 97 12.96 11.07 10.41
C MET A 97 13.77 9.79 10.19
N ALA A 98 14.44 9.62 9.06
CA ALA A 98 15.27 8.47 8.75
C ALA A 98 16.45 8.36 9.72
N VAL A 99 17.07 9.48 10.10
CA VAL A 99 18.12 9.49 11.14
C VAL A 99 17.55 8.97 12.47
N VAL A 100 16.36 9.43 12.88
CA VAL A 100 15.71 8.95 14.11
C VAL A 100 15.34 7.47 14.00
N TRP A 101 14.77 7.07 12.88
CA TRP A 101 14.33 5.70 12.58
C TRP A 101 15.49 4.69 12.64
N HIS A 102 16.65 5.03 12.06
CA HIS A 102 17.81 4.15 12.05
C HIS A 102 18.60 4.16 13.37
N ASN A 103 18.57 5.27 14.12
CA ASN A 103 19.33 5.41 15.37
C ASN A 103 18.64 4.77 16.60
N GLY A 104 17.46 4.17 16.46
CA GLY A 104 16.67 3.59 17.56
C GLY A 104 16.06 2.24 17.22
N GLN A 105 16.87 1.27 16.78
CA GLN A 105 16.50 -0.07 16.31
C GLN A 105 15.29 -0.70 17.03
N LEU A 106 14.09 -0.52 16.46
CA LEU A 106 12.82 -1.17 16.84
C LEU A 106 12.22 -1.95 15.67
N ASP A 107 13.07 -2.53 14.80
CA ASP A 107 12.57 -3.40 13.73
C ASP A 107 12.99 -4.86 13.97
N PRO A 108 12.17 -5.65 14.72
CA PRO A 108 12.36 -7.09 14.85
C PRO A 108 12.09 -7.87 13.53
N LEU A 109 11.74 -7.17 12.45
CA LEU A 109 11.53 -7.73 11.11
C LEU A 109 12.47 -7.13 10.06
N SER A 110 13.62 -6.56 10.45
CA SER A 110 14.60 -6.02 9.49
C SER A 110 15.56 -7.10 8.97
N PRO A 111 15.44 -7.57 7.71
CA PRO A 111 16.59 -8.03 6.96
C PRO A 111 17.24 -6.78 6.37
N ALA A 112 18.46 -6.46 6.79
CA ALA A 112 19.26 -5.49 6.05
C ALA A 112 19.25 -5.84 4.55
N ALA A 113 19.09 -4.83 3.69
CA ALA A 113 19.21 -4.90 2.23
C ALA A 113 17.99 -5.41 1.42
N ALA A 114 17.07 -4.52 1.10
CA ALA A 114 16.56 -4.46 -0.27
C ALA A 114 16.99 -3.11 -0.86
N PRO A 115 17.91 -3.09 -1.85
CA PRO A 115 18.39 -1.85 -2.45
C PRO A 115 17.27 -1.15 -3.21
N ALA A 116 17.41 0.17 -3.30
CA ALA A 116 16.63 1.09 -4.10
C ALA A 116 16.16 0.48 -5.44
N THR A 117 14.97 -0.11 -5.40
CA THR A 117 14.15 -0.37 -6.57
C THR A 117 12.83 0.28 -6.23
N ARG A 118 12.44 1.23 -7.09
CA ARG A 118 11.13 1.90 -7.05
C ARG A 118 10.08 0.85 -6.66
N PRO A 119 9.15 1.15 -5.73
CA PRO A 119 8.02 0.26 -5.55
C PRO A 119 7.40 0.02 -6.93
N PRO A 120 7.01 -1.22 -7.29
CA PRO A 120 6.08 -1.36 -8.39
C PRO A 120 4.87 -0.53 -7.99
N MET A 121 4.64 0.57 -8.71
CA MET A 121 3.27 1.07 -8.81
C MET A 121 2.43 -0.13 -9.25
N PRO A 122 1.17 -0.27 -8.80
CA PRO A 122 0.28 -1.12 -9.56
C PRO A 122 0.32 -0.56 -10.99
N ALA A 123 0.85 -1.36 -11.91
CA ALA A 123 0.59 -1.14 -13.32
C ALA A 123 -0.92 -0.93 -13.42
N THR A 124 -1.34 0.07 -14.19
CA THR A 124 -2.72 0.20 -14.65
C THR A 124 -3.25 -1.21 -14.90
N PRO A 125 -4.38 -1.63 -14.30
CA PRO A 125 -4.91 -2.94 -14.64
C PRO A 125 -5.04 -2.95 -16.17
N ALA A 126 -4.42 -3.96 -16.81
CA ALA A 126 -4.69 -4.24 -18.20
C ALA A 126 -6.22 -4.22 -18.39
N PRO A 127 -6.74 -3.76 -19.54
CA PRO A 127 -8.17 -3.80 -19.78
C PRO A 127 -8.64 -5.21 -19.47
N VAL A 128 -9.55 -5.32 -18.51
CA VAL A 128 -10.20 -6.59 -18.19
C VAL A 128 -10.73 -7.10 -19.52
N PRO A 129 -10.29 -8.27 -20.04
CA PRO A 129 -10.92 -8.80 -21.23
C PRO A 129 -12.39 -8.94 -20.88
N ALA A 130 -13.26 -8.32 -21.69
CA ALA A 130 -14.69 -8.44 -21.56
C ALA A 130 -14.99 -9.90 -21.25
N ALA A 131 -15.63 -10.14 -20.10
CA ALA A 131 -15.95 -11.46 -19.63
C ALA A 131 -16.48 -12.26 -20.82
N ARG A 132 -15.72 -13.27 -21.24
CA ARG A 132 -16.22 -14.24 -22.20
C ARG A 132 -17.46 -14.83 -21.55
N ALA A 133 -18.60 -14.70 -22.23
CA ALA A 133 -19.87 -15.25 -21.83
C ALA A 133 -19.68 -16.68 -21.28
N PRO A 134 -20.35 -17.06 -20.18
CA PRO A 134 -20.26 -18.42 -19.70
C PRO A 134 -20.66 -19.38 -20.82
N ALA A 135 -19.75 -20.28 -21.19
CA ALA A 135 -20.11 -21.45 -21.96
C ALA A 135 -21.13 -22.23 -21.14
N ALA A 136 -22.31 -22.40 -21.74
CA ALA A 136 -23.37 -23.35 -21.44
C ALA A 136 -23.35 -23.99 -20.05
N LEU A 137 -24.35 -23.65 -19.23
CA LEU A 137 -24.82 -24.53 -18.16
C LEU A 137 -25.07 -25.92 -18.75
N PRO A 138 -24.56 -27.02 -18.15
CA PRO A 138 -25.15 -28.32 -18.42
C PRO A 138 -26.55 -28.32 -17.81
N GLU A 139 -27.54 -28.53 -18.67
CA GLU A 139 -28.91 -28.87 -18.30
C GLU A 139 -28.86 -29.97 -17.23
N LEU A 140 -29.32 -29.68 -16.01
CA LEU A 140 -29.70 -30.72 -15.05
C LEU A 140 -30.96 -31.41 -15.57
N GLY A 141 -30.77 -32.29 -16.55
CA GLY A 141 -31.80 -33.08 -17.21
C GLY A 141 -31.52 -34.56 -17.02
N ALA A 142 -31.80 -35.09 -15.83
CA ALA A 142 -32.05 -36.51 -15.62
C ALA A 142 -32.93 -36.67 -14.37
N VAL A 143 -34.19 -36.25 -14.50
CA VAL A 143 -35.26 -36.83 -13.70
C VAL A 143 -35.36 -38.31 -14.07
N MET A 144 -35.36 -39.17 -13.06
CA MET A 144 -35.61 -40.61 -13.16
C MET A 144 -36.80 -40.89 -14.12
N ASP A 145 -36.59 -41.78 -15.08
CA ASP A 145 -37.61 -42.10 -16.09
C ASP A 145 -38.82 -42.79 -15.44
N ARG A 146 -40.03 -42.42 -15.86
CA ARG A 146 -41.29 -42.94 -15.31
C ARG A 146 -41.43 -44.46 -15.51
N ALA A 147 -40.78 -45.06 -16.52
CA ALA A 147 -40.75 -46.51 -16.67
C ALA A 147 -39.77 -47.20 -15.72
N GLU A 148 -38.76 -46.50 -15.21
CA GLU A 148 -37.83 -46.99 -14.19
C GLU A 148 -38.48 -46.98 -12.80
N LEU A 149 -39.23 -45.93 -12.49
CA LEU A 149 -40.06 -45.78 -11.29
C LEU A 149 -41.16 -46.87 -11.20
N LEU A 150 -41.78 -47.20 -12.33
CA LEU A 150 -42.79 -48.27 -12.41
C LEU A 150 -42.22 -49.69 -12.25
N ARG A 151 -40.91 -49.90 -12.52
CA ARG A 151 -40.25 -51.20 -12.33
C ARG A 151 -39.95 -51.47 -10.86
N LEU A 152 -39.56 -50.46 -10.09
CA LEU A 152 -39.30 -50.59 -8.65
C LEU A 152 -40.56 -50.90 -7.84
N VAL A 153 -41.71 -50.34 -8.22
CA VAL A 153 -43.01 -50.61 -7.54
C VAL A 153 -43.56 -52.01 -7.85
N LYS A 154 -43.19 -52.62 -8.98
CA LYS A 154 -43.64 -53.98 -9.38
C LYS A 154 -42.75 -55.12 -8.89
N ALA A 155 -41.60 -54.82 -8.32
CA ALA A 155 -40.63 -55.80 -7.82
C ALA A 155 -40.66 -55.99 -6.28
N GLY A 156 -41.59 -55.32 -5.59
CA GLY A 156 -42.01 -55.65 -4.22
C GLY A 156 -43.30 -56.44 -4.22
#